data_AF-A0A6J5W570-F1
#
_entry.id   AF-A0A6J5W570-F1
#
_cell.length_a   1.000
_cell.length_b   1.000
_cell.length_c   1.000
_cell.angle_alpha   90.00
_cell.angle_beta   90.00
_cell.angle_gamma   90.00
#
_symmetry.space_group_name_H-M   'P 1'
#
loop_
_entity.id
_entity.type
_entity.pdbx_description
1 polymer ?
#
loop_
_entity_poly.entity_id
_entity_poly.type
_entity_poly.pdbx_seq_one_letter_code
_entity_poly.pdbx_strand_id
1 'polypeptide(L)'
;MQGVLACQKHFQALDIDILLVRTPKSGTTWLKAILFALVKRPQDLDPQQHLLITNIPHVMVPFLELNVYMEKEVLDLTALAPPRLFSIHLPYVYLPDSVKHSACKVVYLCRDPKDTFVSLWHFANKLKAKSRAPFHLKKRLISFAKE
;
A
#
# COMPACT_ATOMS: atom_id res chain seq x y z
N MET A 1 -10.96 -8.06 6.19
CA MET A 1 -10.68 -7.97 7.64
C MET A 1 -9.64 -9.00 8.10
N GLN A 2 -9.68 -10.25 7.62
CA GLN A 2 -8.72 -11.30 8.03
C GLN A 2 -7.23 -10.92 7.85
N GLY A 3 -6.85 -10.38 6.69
CA GLY A 3 -5.46 -9.95 6.45
C GLY A 3 -4.98 -8.81 7.34
N VAL A 4 -5.88 -7.90 7.73
CA VAL A 4 -5.57 -6.84 8.71
C VAL A 4 -5.28 -7.43 10.08
N LEU A 5 -6.14 -8.34 10.56
CA LEU A 5 -5.97 -9.01 11.85
C LEU A 5 -4.69 -9.85 11.89
N ALA A 6 -4.41 -10.59 10.80
CA ALA A 6 -3.19 -11.38 10.68
C ALA A 6 -1.95 -10.47 10.65
N CYS A 7 -1.97 -9.39 9.88
CA CYS A 7 -0.89 -8.40 9.88
C CYS A 7 -0.64 -7.81 11.28
N GLN A 8 -1.68 -7.41 12.00
CA GLN A 8 -1.54 -6.86 13.36
C GLN A 8 -0.91 -7.85 14.33
N LYS A 9 -1.28 -9.14 14.24
CA LYS A 9 -0.80 -10.19 15.14
C LYS A 9 0.59 -10.71 14.81
N HIS A 10 0.96 -10.75 13.53
CA HIS A 10 2.10 -11.53 13.07
C HIS A 10 3.20 -10.70 12.42
N PHE A 11 2.94 -9.45 12.03
CA PHE A 11 3.99 -8.61 11.43
C PHE A 11 5.02 -8.19 12.47
N GLN A 12 6.29 -8.44 12.15
CA GLN A 12 7.44 -8.03 12.94
C GLN A 12 8.25 -7.02 12.13
N ALA A 13 8.13 -5.75 12.52
CA ALA A 13 8.90 -4.67 11.94
C ALA A 13 10.38 -4.77 12.35
N LEU A 14 11.27 -4.44 11.42
CA LEU A 14 12.69 -4.21 11.70
C LEU A 14 12.94 -2.70 11.73
N ASP A 15 13.90 -2.26 12.53
CA ASP A 15 14.27 -0.83 12.65
C ASP A 15 14.66 -0.18 11.32
N ILE A 16 15.09 -0.98 10.35
CA ILE A 16 15.49 -0.55 9.01
C ILE A 16 14.34 -0.57 7.99
N ASP A 17 13.15 -1.05 8.36
CA ASP A 17 12.01 -1.09 7.45
C ASP A 17 11.49 0.31 7.13
N ILE A 18 10.87 0.43 5.96
CA ILE A 18 10.13 1.64 5.57
C ILE A 18 8.70 1.23 5.23
N LEU A 19 7.75 1.78 5.98
CA LEU A 19 6.33 1.52 5.85
C LEU A 19 5.60 2.73 5.27
N LEU A 20 4.95 2.52 4.13
CA LEU A 20 4.13 3.52 3.46
C LEU A 20 2.67 3.36 3.89
N VAL A 21 2.18 4.32 4.67
CA VAL A 21 0.84 4.26 5.29
C VAL A 21 -0.08 5.25 4.61
N ARG A 22 -1.17 4.79 3.98
CA ARG A 22 -2.06 5.67 3.19
C ARG A 22 -3.49 5.20 3.08
N THR A 23 -4.43 6.13 2.93
CA THR A 23 -5.77 5.78 2.51
C THR A 23 -5.79 5.28 1.06
N PRO A 24 -6.67 4.32 0.70
CA PRO A 24 -6.80 3.86 -0.67
C PRO A 24 -7.04 5.02 -1.64
N LYS A 25 -6.40 4.95 -2.81
CA LYS A 25 -6.61 5.88 -3.94
C LYS A 25 -6.10 7.32 -3.73
N SER A 26 -5.25 7.52 -2.73
CA SER A 26 -4.47 8.75 -2.50
C SER A 26 -3.19 8.86 -3.36
N GLY A 27 -3.02 8.00 -4.38
CA GLY A 27 -1.84 7.99 -5.27
C GLY A 27 -0.86 6.84 -5.04
N THR A 28 -1.34 5.68 -4.54
CA THR A 28 -0.53 4.53 -4.06
C THR A 28 0.61 4.13 -4.99
N THR A 29 0.32 3.96 -6.29
CA THR A 29 1.26 3.51 -7.31
C THR A 29 2.45 4.44 -7.48
N TRP A 30 2.20 5.76 -7.55
CA TRP A 30 3.25 6.75 -7.81
C TRP A 30 4.26 6.84 -6.66
N LEU A 31 3.78 6.87 -5.41
CA LEU A 31 4.70 6.92 -4.26
C LEU A 31 5.45 5.60 -4.06
N LYS A 32 4.83 4.45 -4.35
CA LYS A 32 5.55 3.15 -4.32
C LYS A 32 6.71 3.17 -5.31
N ALA A 33 6.49 3.69 -6.52
CA ALA A 33 7.54 3.84 -7.53
C ALA A 33 8.66 4.77 -7.05
N ILE A 34 8.31 5.95 -6.52
CA ILE A 34 9.31 6.90 -6.01
C ILE A 34 10.09 6.31 -4.84
N LEU A 35 9.41 5.76 -3.84
CA LEU A 35 10.05 5.15 -2.68
C LEU A 35 11.04 4.05 -3.11
N PHE A 36 10.58 3.16 -3.99
CA PHE A 36 11.42 2.08 -4.49
C PHE A 36 12.63 2.62 -5.27
N ALA A 37 12.43 3.56 -6.18
CA ALA A 37 13.50 4.15 -6.98
C ALA A 37 14.52 4.95 -6.15
N LEU A 38 14.08 5.56 -5.04
CA LEU A 38 14.98 6.27 -4.12
C LEU A 38 15.82 5.29 -3.29
N VAL A 39 15.20 4.25 -2.76
CA VAL A 39 15.85 3.32 -1.82
C VAL A 39 16.70 2.28 -2.53
N LYS A 40 16.23 1.76 -3.66
CA LYS A 40 16.94 0.77 -4.48
C LYS A 40 17.65 1.43 -5.67
N ARG A 41 18.00 2.72 -5.52
CA ARG A 41 18.77 3.45 -6.52
C ARG A 41 20.09 2.72 -6.77
N PRO A 42 20.35 2.28 -8.00
CA PRO A 42 21.66 1.78 -8.36
C PRO A 42 22.73 2.84 -8.17
N GLN A 43 23.88 2.49 -7.59
CA GLN A 43 25.04 3.37 -7.66
C GLN A 43 25.64 3.38 -9.08
N ASP A 44 25.63 2.22 -9.76
CA ASP A 44 26.28 2.03 -11.07
C ASP A 44 25.44 1.28 -12.13
N LEU A 45 24.14 1.02 -11.93
CA LEU A 45 23.31 0.41 -12.99
C LEU A 45 22.73 1.46 -13.94
N ASP A 46 22.72 1.11 -15.22
CA ASP A 46 21.99 1.80 -16.27
C ASP A 46 20.52 2.01 -15.85
N PRO A 47 19.98 3.24 -15.92
CA PRO A 47 18.56 3.52 -15.68
C PRO A 47 17.59 2.59 -16.44
N GLN A 48 17.99 2.06 -17.60
CA GLN A 48 17.20 1.11 -18.39
C GLN A 48 17.07 -0.27 -17.74
N GLN A 49 17.94 -0.61 -16.79
CA GLN A 49 17.92 -1.87 -16.05
C GLN A 49 17.13 -1.76 -14.73
N HIS A 50 16.53 -0.60 -14.45
CA HIS A 50 15.80 -0.40 -13.20
C HIS A 50 14.55 -1.29 -13.14
N LEU A 51 14.33 -1.96 -12.00
CA LEU A 51 13.26 -2.96 -11.83
C LEU A 51 11.85 -2.41 -12.09
N LEU A 52 11.64 -1.09 -11.95
CA LEU A 52 10.35 -0.44 -12.26
C LEU A 52 10.04 -0.32 -13.77
N ILE A 53 11.01 -0.60 -14.65
CA ILE A 53 10.77 -0.67 -16.10
C ILE A 53 9.99 -1.95 -16.44
N THR A 54 10.33 -3.07 -15.80
CA THR A 54 9.75 -4.39 -16.07
C THR A 54 8.71 -4.84 -15.04
N ASN A 55 8.68 -4.23 -13.85
CA ASN A 55 7.76 -4.60 -12.76
C ASN A 55 6.83 -3.45 -12.36
N ILE A 56 5.61 -3.82 -11.99
CA ILE A 56 4.67 -2.86 -11.41
C ILE A 56 5.08 -2.48 -9.98
N PRO A 57 4.94 -1.20 -9.56
CA PRO A 57 5.32 -0.77 -8.21
C PRO A 57 4.62 -1.51 -7.06
N HIS A 58 3.44 -2.09 -7.33
CA HIS A 58 2.69 -2.86 -6.35
C HIS A 58 3.34 -4.19 -5.97
N VAL A 59 4.13 -4.78 -6.87
CA VAL A 59 4.92 -6.00 -6.61
C VAL A 59 6.17 -5.63 -5.82
N MET A 60 6.81 -4.52 -6.18
CA MET A 60 8.07 -4.09 -5.55
C MET A 60 7.91 -3.57 -4.12
N VAL A 61 6.74 -3.04 -3.78
CA VAL A 61 6.38 -2.59 -2.43
C VAL A 61 5.02 -3.21 -2.09
N PRO A 62 4.97 -4.44 -1.56
CA PRO A 62 3.71 -5.16 -1.35
C PRO A 62 2.85 -4.51 -0.25
N PHE A 63 1.53 -4.75 -0.31
CA PHE A 63 0.63 -4.43 0.78
C PHE A 63 0.69 -5.51 1.85
N LEU A 64 0.88 -5.13 3.12
CA LEU A 64 0.92 -6.11 4.20
C LEU A 64 -0.43 -6.83 4.34
N GLU A 65 -1.51 -6.07 4.44
CA GLU A 65 -2.85 -6.56 4.73
C GLU A 65 -3.54 -7.28 3.55
N LEU A 66 -2.97 -7.17 2.34
CA LEU A 66 -3.51 -7.79 1.12
C LEU A 66 -2.54 -8.82 0.54
N ASN A 67 -1.30 -8.44 0.24
CA ASN A 67 -0.37 -9.33 -0.47
C ASN A 67 0.36 -10.28 0.49
N VAL A 68 0.71 -9.84 1.70
CA VAL A 68 1.48 -10.67 2.64
C VAL A 68 0.58 -11.54 3.51
N TYR A 69 -0.51 -10.97 4.02
CA TYR A 69 -1.34 -11.60 5.06
C TYR A 69 -2.74 -12.02 4.61
N MET A 70 -3.13 -11.78 3.35
CA MET A 70 -4.43 -12.22 2.82
C MET A 70 -4.29 -13.23 1.67
N GLU A 71 -3.25 -13.12 0.84
CA GLU A 71 -2.94 -14.15 -0.16
C GLU A 71 -2.50 -15.46 0.54
N LYS A 72 -2.83 -16.62 -0.08
CA LYS A 72 -2.66 -17.95 0.54
C LYS A 72 -1.18 -18.33 0.76
N GLU A 73 -0.26 -17.68 0.07
CA GLU A 73 1.17 -17.89 0.24
C GLU A 73 1.72 -16.82 1.19
N VAL A 74 2.11 -17.24 2.39
CA VAL A 74 2.80 -16.35 3.33
C VAL A 74 4.16 -16.01 2.70
N LEU A 75 4.31 -14.78 2.23
CA LEU A 75 5.57 -14.29 1.71
C LEU A 75 6.64 -14.42 2.81
N ASP A 76 7.72 -15.16 2.55
CA ASP A 76 8.84 -15.21 3.49
C ASP A 76 9.55 -13.85 3.51
N LEU A 77 9.21 -13.05 4.53
CA LEU A 77 9.75 -11.71 4.71
C LEU A 77 11.25 -11.71 5.04
N THR A 78 11.83 -12.86 5.38
CA THR A 78 13.27 -13.00 5.66
C THR A 78 14.10 -13.08 4.38
N ALA A 79 13.50 -13.50 3.26
CA ALA A 79 14.15 -13.52 1.95
C ALA A 79 14.26 -12.14 1.28
N LEU A 80 13.60 -11.11 1.83
CA LEU A 80 13.59 -9.76 1.26
C LEU A 80 14.87 -8.98 1.64
N ALA A 81 15.56 -8.46 0.63
CA ALA A 81 16.77 -7.65 0.82
C ALA A 81 16.47 -6.33 1.56
N PRO A 82 17.16 -6.04 2.69
CA PRO A 82 16.98 -4.78 3.42
C PRO A 82 17.39 -3.52 2.63
N PRO A 83 16.90 -2.32 3.02
CA PRO A 83 15.71 -2.14 3.86
C PRO A 83 14.46 -2.69 3.15
N ARG A 84 13.55 -3.31 3.92
CA ARG A 84 12.30 -3.87 3.35
C ARG A 84 11.30 -2.74 3.18
N LEU A 85 10.58 -2.78 2.06
CA LEU A 85 9.62 -1.75 1.67
C LEU A 85 8.22 -2.33 1.69
N PHE A 86 7.35 -1.77 2.52
CA PHE A 86 5.97 -2.21 2.65
C PHE A 86 5.00 -1.05 2.53
N SER A 87 3.74 -1.39 2.29
CA SER A 87 2.65 -0.45 2.31
C SER A 87 1.43 -1.01 3.03
N ILE A 88 0.60 -0.12 3.56
CA ILE A 88 -0.60 -0.51 4.30
C ILE A 88 -1.67 0.56 4.22
N HIS A 89 -2.94 0.15 4.12
CA HIS A 89 -4.09 1.06 4.09
C HIS A 89 -4.77 1.30 5.44
N LEU A 90 -4.03 1.15 6.53
CA LEU A 90 -4.55 1.33 7.88
C LEU A 90 -4.17 2.69 8.47
N PRO A 91 -5.07 3.36 9.20
CA PRO A 91 -4.71 4.48 10.06
C PRO A 91 -3.62 4.08 11.07
N TYR A 92 -2.83 5.05 11.51
CA TYR A 92 -1.71 4.84 12.44
C TYR A 92 -2.10 4.02 13.69
N VAL A 93 -3.27 4.31 14.27
CA VAL A 93 -3.79 3.62 15.47
C VAL A 93 -3.95 2.11 15.29
N TYR A 94 -4.17 1.65 14.06
CA TYR A 94 -4.36 0.24 13.71
C TYR A 94 -3.11 -0.42 13.15
N LEU A 95 -1.97 0.26 13.11
CA LEU A 95 -0.71 -0.39 12.72
C LEU A 95 -0.30 -1.47 13.74
N PRO A 96 0.45 -2.49 13.31
CA PRO A 96 1.01 -3.50 14.22
C PRO A 96 1.84 -2.84 15.34
N ASP A 97 1.77 -3.38 16.55
CA ASP A 97 2.51 -2.78 17.67
C ASP A 97 4.02 -2.86 17.47
N SER A 98 4.52 -3.87 16.74
CA SER A 98 5.94 -3.93 16.34
C SER A 98 6.39 -2.70 15.54
N VAL A 99 5.52 -2.13 14.69
CA VAL A 99 5.79 -0.89 13.95
C VAL A 99 5.85 0.31 14.89
N LYS A 100 4.97 0.37 15.89
CA LYS A 100 4.89 1.49 16.84
C LYS A 100 6.08 1.54 17.81
N HIS A 101 6.67 0.39 18.12
CA HIS A 101 7.77 0.26 19.09
C HIS A 101 9.15 0.04 18.45
N SER A 102 9.25 -0.02 17.12
CA SER A 102 10.54 -0.09 16.40
C SER A 102 10.98 1.29 15.93
N ALA A 103 12.24 1.40 15.51
CA ALA A 103 12.77 2.60 14.85
C ALA A 103 12.46 2.66 13.34
N CYS A 104 11.55 1.79 12.85
CA CYS A 104 11.19 1.75 11.44
C CYS A 104 10.59 3.07 10.96
N LYS A 105 10.80 3.41 9.69
CA LYS A 105 10.37 4.69 9.14
C LYS A 105 8.95 4.58 8.60
N VAL A 106 8.03 5.38 9.15
CA VAL A 106 6.66 5.47 8.65
C VAL A 106 6.50 6.70 7.76
N VAL A 107 6.13 6.50 6.50
CA VAL A 107 5.86 7.56 5.53
C VAL A 107 4.36 7.62 5.28
N TYR A 108 3.71 8.67 5.80
CA TYR A 108 2.29 8.95 5.58
C TYR A 108 2.10 9.98 4.47
N LEU A 109 1.17 9.73 3.54
CA LEU A 109 0.77 10.74 2.55
C LEU A 109 -0.75 10.86 2.52
N CYS A 110 -1.21 12.08 2.73
CA CYS A 110 -2.59 12.49 2.57
C CYS A 110 -2.87 12.93 1.13
N ARG A 111 -4.14 12.87 0.75
CA ARG A 111 -4.69 13.59 -0.39
C ARG A 111 -5.99 14.24 0.04
N ASP A 112 -6.38 15.34 -0.60
CA ASP A 112 -7.69 15.95 -0.35
C ASP A 112 -8.78 14.86 -0.40
N PRO A 113 -9.70 14.83 0.58
CA PRO A 113 -10.70 13.76 0.68
C PRO A 113 -11.68 13.74 -0.49
N LYS A 114 -12.00 14.89 -1.11
CA LYS A 114 -12.87 14.99 -2.29
C LYS A 114 -12.19 14.36 -3.50
N ASP A 115 -10.91 14.65 -3.68
CA ASP A 115 -10.08 14.02 -4.71
C ASP A 115 -9.95 12.51 -4.53
N THR A 116 -9.72 12.08 -3.29
CA THR A 116 -9.62 10.66 -2.93
C THR A 116 -10.93 9.94 -3.22
N PHE A 117 -12.06 10.55 -2.86
CA PHE A 117 -13.39 10.04 -3.17
C PHE A 117 -13.63 9.85 -4.67
N VAL A 118 -13.35 10.88 -5.49
CA VAL A 118 -13.55 10.79 -6.94
C VAL A 118 -12.69 9.67 -7.54
N SER A 119 -11.42 9.58 -7.13
CA SER A 119 -10.52 8.51 -7.57
C SER A 119 -11.03 7.12 -7.17
N LEU A 120 -11.53 6.98 -5.94
CA LEU A 120 -12.10 5.73 -5.43
C LEU A 120 -13.39 5.34 -6.16
N TRP A 121 -14.27 6.30 -6.45
CA TRP A 121 -15.50 6.06 -7.18
C TRP A 121 -15.23 5.52 -8.59
N HIS A 122 -14.33 6.17 -9.34
CA HIS A 122 -13.94 5.68 -10.67
C HIS A 122 -13.28 4.31 -10.61
N PHE A 123 -12.37 4.10 -9.65
CA PHE A 123 -11.70 2.81 -9.48
C PHE A 123 -12.69 1.68 -9.15
N ALA A 124 -13.60 1.91 -8.21
CA ALA A 124 -14.61 0.93 -7.82
C ALA A 124 -15.53 0.57 -9.00
N ASN A 125 -15.90 1.54 -9.85
CA ASN A 125 -16.68 1.27 -11.05
C ASN A 125 -15.92 0.47 -12.10
N LYS A 126 -14.61 0.70 -12.27
CA LYS A 126 -13.77 -0.11 -13.18
C LYS A 126 -13.62 -1.56 -12.73
N LEU A 127 -13.65 -1.82 -11.42
CA LEU A 127 -13.58 -3.18 -10.87
C LEU A 127 -14.91 -3.94 -10.93
N LYS A 128 -16.03 -3.27 -11.20
CA LYS A 128 -17.32 -3.97 -11.35
C LYS A 128 -17.33 -4.80 -12.63
N ALA A 129 -18.00 -5.95 -12.56
CA ALA A 129 -18.40 -6.67 -13.76
C ALA A 129 -19.22 -5.75 -14.67
N LYS A 130 -18.94 -5.78 -15.98
CA LYS A 130 -19.58 -4.91 -16.99
C LYS A 130 -21.11 -5.03 -17.02
N SER A 131 -21.66 -6.14 -16.53
CA SER A 131 -23.10 -6.40 -16.43
C SER A 131 -23.81 -5.66 -15.29
N ARG A 132 -23.07 -5.01 -14.37
CA ARG A 132 -23.65 -4.30 -13.22
C ARG A 132 -23.72 -2.80 -13.46
N ALA A 133 -24.86 -2.18 -13.16
CA ALA A 133 -25.02 -0.73 -13.20
C ALA A 133 -23.96 0.00 -12.36
N PRO A 134 -23.48 1.20 -12.76
CA PRO A 134 -22.47 1.94 -12.03
C PRO A 134 -22.95 2.35 -10.63
N PHE A 135 -22.01 2.56 -9.71
CA PHE A 135 -22.34 3.11 -8.41
C PHE A 135 -22.85 4.54 -8.54
N HIS A 136 -24.00 4.84 -7.94
CA HIS A 136 -24.52 6.21 -7.89
C HIS A 136 -23.60 7.11 -7.08
N LEU A 137 -23.12 8.19 -7.69
CA LEU A 137 -22.16 9.12 -7.11
C LEU A 137 -22.66 9.73 -5.78
N LYS A 138 -23.87 10.30 -5.77
CA LYS A 138 -24.44 10.92 -4.55
C LYS A 138 -24.54 9.93 -3.38
N LYS A 139 -25.01 8.70 -3.64
CA LYS A 139 -25.12 7.66 -2.60
C LYS A 139 -23.74 7.28 -2.04
N ARG A 140 -22.74 7.15 -2.92
CA ARG A 140 -21.37 6.85 -2.49
C ARG A 140 -20.72 8.01 -1.74
N LEU A 141 -20.98 9.26 -2.13
CA LEU A 141 -20.46 10.43 -1.43
C LEU A 141 -20.99 10.50 0.01
N ILE A 142 -22.28 10.28 0.21
CA ILE A 142 -22.90 10.24 1.54
C ILE A 142 -22.30 9.12 2.41
N SER A 143 -22.01 7.96 1.82
CA SER A 143 -21.35 6.86 2.52
C SER A 143 -19.92 7.23 2.92
N PHE A 144 -19.15 7.81 1.99
CA PHE A 144 -17.75 8.19 2.22
C PHE A 144 -17.60 9.28 3.28
N ALA A 145 -18.53 10.23 3.35
CA ALA A 145 -18.52 11.29 4.35
C ALA A 145 -18.86 10.82 5.78
N LYS A 146 -19.26 9.56 5.96
CA LYS A 146 -19.58 8.94 7.26
C LYS A 146 -18.46 8.04 7.78
N GLU A 147 -17.45 7.76 6.96
CA GLU A 147 -16.24 7.02 7.32
C GLU A 147 -15.22 7.94 8.00
#